data_AF-A0A6J4MA02-F1
#
_entry.id   AF-A0A6J4MA02-F1
#
_cell.length_a   1.000
_cell.length_b   1.000
_cell.length_c   1.000
_cell.angle_alpha   90.00
_cell.angle_beta   90.00
_cell.angle_gamma   90.00
#
_symmetry.space_group_name_H-M   'P 1'
#
loop_
_entity.id
_entity.type
_entity.pdbx_description
1 polymer ?
#
loop_
_entity_poly.entity_id
_entity_poly.type
_entity_poly.pdbx_seq_one_letter_code
_entity_poly.pdbx_strand_id
1 'polypeptide(L)'
;MRIRCITEHPNREQVRQLGTYYRPGKTIFPVNNGQQYTVLGIGTWDGVHWVEIETPTEDVVSVPLFLFEVVDGTPSHLWEIRVHEDGALTLWPTPFYDEFFHSRLSDDVPDAVAEFRALKQRMAEEDG
;
A
#
# COMPACT_ATOMS: atom_id res chain seq x y z
N MET A 1 -7.77 -3.37 7.99
CA MET A 1 -8.22 -3.64 6.60
C MET A 1 -7.40 -4.75 5.98
N ARG A 2 -8.06 -5.71 5.31
CA ARG A 2 -7.42 -6.83 4.62
C ARG A 2 -7.93 -7.00 3.19
N ILE A 3 -7.02 -7.34 2.30
CA ILE A 3 -7.30 -7.58 0.88
C ILE A 3 -6.71 -8.93 0.45
N ARG A 4 -7.27 -9.52 -0.61
CA ARG A 4 -6.77 -10.76 -1.21
C ARG A 4 -6.45 -10.52 -2.67
N CYS A 5 -5.25 -10.90 -3.10
CA CYS A 5 -4.87 -10.78 -4.50
C CYS A 5 -5.71 -11.74 -5.35
N ILE A 6 -6.31 -11.22 -6.43
CA ILE A 6 -7.11 -12.00 -7.38
C ILE A 6 -6.42 -12.13 -8.74
N THR A 7 -5.41 -11.29 -9.01
CA THR A 7 -4.59 -11.34 -10.21
C THR A 7 -3.25 -10.65 -9.98
N GLU A 8 -2.18 -11.20 -10.55
CA GLU A 8 -0.82 -10.63 -10.48
C GLU A 8 -0.54 -9.63 -11.61
N HIS A 9 -1.45 -9.56 -12.58
CA HIS A 9 -1.30 -8.74 -13.77
C HIS A 9 -2.57 -7.93 -14.05
N PRO A 10 -2.43 -6.63 -14.38
CA PRO A 10 -3.54 -5.82 -14.86
C PRO A 10 -4.04 -6.32 -16.22
N ASN A 11 -5.35 -6.20 -16.44
CA ASN A 11 -5.95 -6.41 -17.75
C ASN A 11 -5.68 -5.21 -18.69
N ARG A 12 -6.13 -5.31 -19.95
CA ARG A 12 -5.86 -4.27 -20.97
C ARG A 12 -6.39 -2.88 -20.61
N GLU A 13 -7.51 -2.79 -19.91
CA GLU A 13 -8.09 -1.51 -19.48
C GLU A 13 -7.31 -0.91 -18.31
N GLN A 14 -7.00 -1.74 -17.31
CA GLN A 14 -6.17 -1.36 -16.16
C GLN A 14 -4.77 -0.92 -16.59
N VAL A 15 -4.16 -1.56 -17.58
CA VAL A 15 -2.89 -1.12 -18.17
C VAL A 15 -2.99 0.29 -18.76
N ARG A 16 -4.13 0.65 -19.39
CA ARG A 16 -4.34 2.00 -19.91
C ARG A 16 -4.49 3.02 -18.78
N GLN A 17 -5.20 2.67 -17.72
CA GLN A 17 -5.37 3.51 -16.53
C GLN A 17 -4.04 3.76 -15.82
N LEU A 18 -3.20 2.72 -15.69
CA LEU A 18 -1.89 2.83 -15.06
C LEU A 18 -0.89 3.70 -15.85
N GLY A 19 -1.11 3.93 -17.15
CA GLY A 19 -0.28 4.82 -17.95
C GLY A 19 1.22 4.50 -17.82
N THR A 20 1.99 5.47 -17.32
CA THR A 20 3.45 5.33 -17.16
C THR A 20 3.88 4.54 -15.92
N TYR A 21 2.99 4.31 -14.95
CA TYR A 21 3.29 3.55 -13.73
C TYR A 21 3.45 2.04 -14.00
N TYR A 22 3.03 1.55 -15.16
CA TYR A 22 3.13 0.15 -15.52
C TYR A 22 3.65 -0.06 -16.93
N ARG A 23 4.71 -0.86 -17.03
CA ARG A 23 5.29 -1.30 -18.29
C ARG A 23 5.10 -2.81 -18.41
N PRO A 24 4.23 -3.30 -19.31
CA PRO A 24 4.00 -4.73 -19.49
C PRO A 24 5.32 -5.51 -19.68
N GLY A 25 5.51 -6.57 -18.89
CA GLY A 25 6.71 -7.41 -18.93
C GLY A 25 7.96 -6.79 -18.28
N LYS A 26 7.87 -5.58 -17.71
CA LYS A 26 8.97 -4.93 -16.96
C LYS A 26 8.57 -4.59 -15.53
N THR A 27 7.36 -4.10 -15.32
CA THR A 27 6.83 -3.84 -13.98
C THR A 27 6.24 -5.13 -13.43
N ILE A 28 6.74 -5.56 -12.28
CA ILE A 28 6.25 -6.72 -11.52
C ILE A 28 5.79 -6.20 -10.17
N PHE A 29 4.54 -6.46 -9.81
CA PHE A 29 4.05 -6.23 -8.46
C PHE A 29 4.35 -7.48 -7.62
N PRO A 30 4.97 -7.35 -6.43
CA PRO A 30 5.40 -8.50 -5.61
C PRO A 30 4.23 -9.10 -4.82
N VAL A 31 3.17 -9.48 -5.53
CA VAL A 31 1.91 -10.01 -4.97
C VAL A 31 1.64 -11.39 -5.55
N ASN A 32 1.01 -12.26 -4.78
CA ASN A 32 0.75 -13.64 -5.19
C ASN A 32 -0.76 -13.90 -5.21
N ASN A 33 -1.27 -14.51 -6.27
CA ASN A 33 -2.70 -14.81 -6.39
C ASN A 33 -3.21 -15.66 -5.21
N GLY A 34 -4.34 -15.27 -4.62
CA GLY A 34 -4.96 -15.91 -3.45
C GLY A 34 -4.35 -15.51 -2.09
N GLN A 35 -3.17 -14.88 -2.06
CA GLN A 35 -2.55 -14.42 -0.83
C GLN A 35 -3.32 -13.22 -0.25
N GLN A 36 -3.47 -13.20 1.07
CA GLN A 36 -4.02 -12.07 1.80
C GLN A 36 -2.93 -11.14 2.32
N TYR A 37 -3.24 -9.85 2.33
CA TYR A 37 -2.35 -8.79 2.75
C TYR A 37 -3.08 -7.84 3.71
N THR A 38 -2.37 -7.39 4.73
CA THR A 38 -2.79 -6.25 5.54
C THR A 38 -2.51 -4.97 4.76
N VAL A 39 -3.53 -4.13 4.62
CA VAL A 39 -3.36 -2.81 4.02
C VAL A 39 -2.81 -1.89 5.10
N LEU A 40 -1.68 -1.24 4.81
CA LEU A 40 -1.04 -0.25 5.67
C LEU A 40 -1.57 1.15 5.40
N GLY A 41 -2.08 1.40 4.19
CA GLY A 41 -2.66 2.68 3.81
C GLY A 41 -3.19 2.68 2.37
N ILE A 42 -3.94 3.72 1.99
CA ILE A 42 -4.56 3.85 0.66
C ILE A 42 -4.26 5.24 0.10
N GLY A 43 -3.98 5.33 -1.19
CA GLY A 43 -3.83 6.59 -1.91
C GLY A 43 -4.53 6.59 -3.26
N THR A 44 -4.77 7.78 -3.81
CA THR A 44 -5.28 7.94 -5.17
C THR A 44 -4.36 8.87 -5.94
N TRP A 45 -3.75 8.37 -7.02
CA TRP A 45 -2.92 9.14 -7.94
C TRP A 45 -3.38 8.90 -9.37
N ASP A 46 -3.55 9.99 -10.14
CA ASP A 46 -4.02 9.96 -11.53
C ASP A 46 -5.30 9.13 -11.74
N GLY A 47 -6.21 9.14 -10.76
CA GLY A 47 -7.46 8.39 -10.80
C GLY A 47 -7.33 6.89 -10.56
N VAL A 48 -6.13 6.39 -10.25
CA VAL A 48 -5.90 5.00 -9.83
C VAL A 48 -5.84 4.94 -8.31
N HIS A 49 -6.55 3.98 -7.73
CA HIS A 49 -6.47 3.70 -6.29
C HIS A 49 -5.35 2.68 -6.03
N TRP A 50 -4.52 3.00 -5.05
CA TRP A 50 -3.35 2.24 -4.66
C TRP A 50 -3.44 1.90 -3.18
N VAL A 51 -2.84 0.78 -2.81
CA VAL A 51 -2.71 0.33 -1.44
C VAL A 51 -1.25 0.13 -1.10
N GLU A 52 -0.85 0.58 0.08
CA GLU A 52 0.43 0.26 0.67
C GLU A 52 0.29 -1.09 1.38
N ILE A 53 1.12 -2.05 1.01
CA ILE A 53 1.15 -3.37 1.65
C ILE A 53 2.57 -3.72 2.06
N GLU A 54 2.69 -4.57 3.07
CA GLU A 54 3.94 -5.24 3.37
C GLU A 54 4.10 -6.51 2.52
N THR A 55 5.25 -6.66 1.87
CA THR A 55 5.61 -7.88 1.14
C THR A 55 6.14 -8.95 2.10
N PRO A 56 6.27 -10.22 1.65
CA PRO A 56 6.93 -11.25 2.45
C PRO A 56 8.40 -10.96 2.79
N THR A 57 9.03 -9.99 2.11
CA THR A 57 10.40 -9.52 2.38
C THR A 57 10.45 -8.35 3.37
N GLU A 58 9.33 -8.01 4.01
CA GLU A 58 9.17 -6.87 4.93
C GLU A 58 9.32 -5.49 4.25
N ASP A 59 9.28 -5.44 2.92
CA ASP A 59 9.25 -4.18 2.18
C ASP A 59 7.83 -3.62 2.14
N VAL A 60 7.71 -2.29 2.25
CA VAL A 60 6.45 -1.60 1.99
C VAL A 60 6.40 -1.20 0.52
N VAL A 61 5.35 -1.64 -0.18
CA VAL A 61 5.16 -1.36 -1.60
C VAL A 61 3.76 -0.84 -1.90
N SER A 62 3.68 0.10 -2.83
CA SER A 62 2.42 0.59 -3.38
C SER A 62 1.99 -0.29 -4.55
N VAL A 63 0.79 -0.84 -4.49
CA VAL A 63 0.22 -1.69 -5.56
C VAL A 63 -1.21 -1.24 -5.93
N PRO A 64 -1.64 -1.40 -7.19
CA PRO A 64 -2.99 -0.98 -7.57
C PRO A 64 -4.06 -1.84 -6.91
N LEU A 65 -5.09 -1.19 -6.33
CA LEU A 65 -6.16 -1.85 -5.57
C LEU A 65 -6.96 -2.83 -6.43
N PHE A 66 -7.10 -2.59 -7.73
CA PHE A 66 -7.88 -3.46 -8.63
C PHE A 66 -7.28 -4.86 -8.84
N LEU A 67 -6.06 -5.11 -8.35
CA LEU A 67 -5.45 -6.45 -8.34
C LEU A 67 -6.03 -7.33 -7.21
N PHE A 68 -6.90 -6.76 -6.38
CA PHE A 68 -7.37 -7.38 -5.15
C PHE A 68 -8.89 -7.32 -5.01
N GLU A 69 -9.41 -8.21 -4.18
CA GLU A 69 -10.72 -8.08 -3.55
C GLU A 69 -10.56 -7.70 -2.07
N VAL A 70 -11.53 -6.96 -1.53
CA VAL A 70 -11.54 -6.60 -0.11
C VAL A 70 -12.11 -7.75 0.70
N VAL A 71 -11.32 -8.28 1.63
CA VAL A 71 -11.75 -9.34 2.57
C VAL A 71 -12.33 -8.72 3.83
N ASP A 72 -11.73 -7.61 4.28
CA ASP A 72 -12.16 -6.84 5.44
C ASP A 72 -11.92 -5.36 5.17
N GLY A 73 -13.00 -4.59 5.02
CA GLY A 73 -12.97 -3.18 4.65
C GLY A 73 -12.76 -2.22 5.81
N THR A 74 -12.55 -2.72 7.05
CA THR A 74 -12.43 -1.86 8.23
C THR A 74 -11.09 -1.10 8.20
N PRO A 75 -11.09 0.24 8.05
CA PRO A 75 -9.86 1.01 8.06
C PRO A 75 -9.25 1.02 9.46
N SER A 76 -7.92 1.17 9.54
CA SER A 76 -7.24 1.32 10.83
C SER A 76 -7.58 2.66 11.48
N HIS A 77 -7.69 2.71 12.80
CA HIS A 77 -7.87 3.96 13.53
C HIS A 77 -6.60 4.81 13.55
N LEU A 78 -5.48 4.24 13.13
CA LEU A 78 -4.19 4.93 12.98
C LEU A 78 -4.09 5.74 11.69
N TRP A 79 -5.04 5.57 10.77
CA TRP A 79 -5.01 6.28 9.49
C TRP A 79 -5.51 7.72 9.63
N GLU A 80 -4.71 8.64 9.12
CA GLU A 80 -5.08 10.03 8.91
C GLU A 80 -5.42 10.26 7.44
N ILE A 81 -6.46 11.07 7.21
CA ILE A 81 -6.85 11.50 5.88
C ILE A 81 -6.14 12.81 5.57
N ARG A 82 -5.46 12.87 4.42
CA ARG A 82 -4.92 14.13 3.86
C ARG A 82 -5.33 14.30 2.42
N VAL A 83 -5.56 15.56 2.06
CA VAL A 83 -5.80 16.00 0.68
C VAL A 83 -4.57 16.81 0.26
N HIS A 84 -3.98 16.41 -0.85
CA HIS A 84 -2.79 17.05 -1.41
C HIS A 84 -3.18 18.21 -2.34
N GLU A 85 -2.22 19.06 -2.70
CA GLU A 85 -2.47 20.27 -3.51
C GLU A 85 -3.04 19.96 -4.90
N ASP A 86 -2.72 18.79 -5.45
CA ASP A 86 -3.23 18.28 -6.72
C ASP A 86 -4.63 17.63 -6.60
N GLY A 87 -5.21 17.62 -5.40
CA GLY A 87 -6.49 16.99 -5.09
C GLY A 87 -6.41 15.49 -4.85
N ALA A 88 -5.21 14.89 -4.85
CA ALA A 88 -5.03 13.50 -4.42
C ALA A 88 -5.46 13.35 -2.96
N LEU A 89 -5.97 12.17 -2.63
CA LEU A 89 -6.40 11.83 -1.28
C LEU A 89 -5.67 10.58 -0.81
N THR A 90 -5.15 10.65 0.42
CA THR A 90 -4.47 9.54 1.09
C THR A 90 -5.10 9.26 2.45
N LEU A 91 -5.17 7.99 2.80
CA LEU A 91 -5.51 7.47 4.13
C LEU A 91 -4.33 6.65 4.59
N TRP A 92 -3.45 7.27 5.35
CA TRP A 92 -2.15 6.71 5.72
C TRP A 92 -1.88 6.91 7.21
N PRO A 93 -1.09 6.03 7.84
CA PRO A 93 -0.56 6.29 9.17
C PRO A 93 0.39 7.49 9.11
N THR A 94 0.44 8.27 10.20
CA THR A 94 1.24 9.51 10.29
C THR A 94 2.67 9.40 9.72
N PRO A 95 3.44 8.32 9.97
CA PRO A 95 4.83 8.22 9.49
C PRO A 95 4.95 8.19 7.96
N PHE A 96 3.95 7.68 7.24
CA PHE A 96 4.00 7.57 5.76
C PHE A 96 3.89 8.93 5.07
N TYR A 97 3.54 9.99 5.82
CA TYR A 97 3.55 11.36 5.32
C TYR A 97 4.93 12.03 5.39
N ASP A 98 5.92 11.40 6.02
CA ASP A 98 7.31 11.84 5.94
C ASP A 98 7.89 11.37 4.59
N GLU A 99 8.32 12.34 3.78
CA GLU A 99 8.87 12.16 2.43
C GLU A 99 9.98 11.10 2.37
N PHE A 100 10.77 10.97 3.43
CA PHE A 100 11.89 10.05 3.50
C PHE A 100 11.59 8.79 4.31
N PHE A 101 10.37 8.58 4.80
CA PHE A 101 10.05 7.41 5.61
C PHE A 101 10.29 6.10 4.86
N HIS A 102 9.72 5.96 3.66
CA HIS A 102 9.87 4.73 2.87
C HIS A 102 11.32 4.45 2.49
N SER A 103 12.08 5.48 2.08
CA SER A 103 13.51 5.31 1.77
C SER A 103 14.32 4.91 3.00
N ARG A 104 14.11 5.57 4.14
CA ARG A 104 14.79 5.22 5.39
C ARG A 104 14.41 3.83 5.90
N LEU A 105 13.16 3.43 5.72
CA LEU A 105 12.71 2.09 6.07
C LEU A 105 13.41 1.03 5.19
N SER A 106 13.45 1.24 3.87
CA SER A 106 14.17 0.34 2.95
C SER A 106 15.68 0.31 3.16
N ASP A 107 16.28 1.40 3.65
CA ASP A 107 17.69 1.48 4.00
C ASP A 107 18.00 0.95 5.43
N ASP A 108 17.04 0.31 6.09
CA ASP A 108 17.15 -0.24 7.46
C ASP A 108 17.58 0.81 8.50
N VAL A 109 17.19 2.07 8.32
CA VAL A 109 17.50 3.13 9.29
C VAL A 109 16.80 2.81 10.63
N PRO A 110 17.54 2.70 11.76
CA PRO A 110 17.02 2.13 13.00
C PRO A 110 15.72 2.77 13.51
N ASP A 111 15.61 4.10 13.43
CA ASP A 111 14.43 4.83 13.92
C ASP A 111 13.19 4.55 13.04
N ALA A 112 13.36 4.49 11.71
CA ALA A 112 12.28 4.18 10.78
C ALA A 112 11.78 2.74 10.95
N VAL A 113 12.71 1.79 11.12
CA VAL A 113 12.39 0.38 11.41
C VAL A 113 11.65 0.25 12.75
N ALA A 114 12.10 0.95 13.79
CA ALA A 114 11.45 0.93 15.09
C ALA A 114 10.03 1.51 15.04
N GLU A 115 9.86 2.64 14.35
CA GLU A 115 8.56 3.29 14.15
C GLU A 115 7.62 2.41 13.33
N PHE A 116 8.11 1.77 12.27
CA PHE A 116 7.32 0.84 11.46
C PHE A 116 6.88 -0.40 12.25
N ARG A 117 7.78 -0.99 13.04
CA ARG A 117 7.43 -2.12 13.92
C ARG A 117 6.37 -1.74 14.96
N ALA A 118 6.50 -0.55 15.56
CA ALA A 118 5.50 -0.04 16.50
C ALA A 118 4.14 0.20 15.83
N LEU A 119 4.12 0.74 14.61
CA LEU A 119 2.92 0.87 13.80
C LEU A 119 2.27 -0.50 13.54
N LYS A 120 3.03 -1.48 13.05
CA LYS A 120 2.54 -2.83 12.78
C LYS A 120 1.95 -3.49 14.02
N GLN A 121 2.62 -3.36 15.17
CA GLN A 121 2.14 -3.92 16.42
C GLN A 121 0.77 -3.31 16.79
N ARG A 122 0.64 -1.98 16.74
CA ARG A 122 -0.62 -1.30 17.05
C ARG A 122 -1.75 -1.69 16.09
N MET A 123 -1.45 -1.83 14.79
CA MET A 123 -2.44 -2.31 13.82
C MET A 123 -2.87 -3.75 14.11
N ALA A 124 -1.95 -4.63 14.49
CA ALA A 124 -2.27 -6.01 14.86
C ALA A 124 -3.14 -6.10 16.13
N GLU A 125 -3.01 -5.14 17.05
CA GLU A 125 -3.86 -5.03 18.24
C GLU A 125 -5.30 -4.58 17.91
N GLU A 126 -5.55 -3.95 16.76
CA GLU A 126 -6.91 -3.61 16.29
C GLU A 126 -7.65 -4.82 15.72
N ASP A 127 -6.92 -5.82 15.21
CA ASP A 127 -7.47 -7.00 14.53
C ASP A 127 -7.78 -8.18 15.51
N GLY A 128 -7.48 -8.03 16.81
CA GLY A 128 -7.63 -9.06 17.86
C GLY A 128 -8.87 -8.89 18.75
#